data_AF-A0A151ZA70-F1
#
_entry.id   AF-A0A151ZA70-F1
#
_cell.length_a   1.000
_cell.length_b   1.000
_cell.length_c   1.000
_cell.angle_alpha   90.00
_cell.angle_beta   90.00
_cell.angle_gamma   90.00
#
_symmetry.space_group_name_H-M   'P 1'
#
loop_
_entity.id
_entity.type
_entity.pdbx_description
1 polymer ?
#
loop_
_entity_poly.entity_id
_entity_poly.type
_entity_poly.pdbx_seq_one_letter_code
_entity_poly.pdbx_strand_id
1 'polypeptide(L)'
;MCEELLVYLFGYGSLMWRPGFKYVRKFNAYIKRYKRVFYQGSTDHRGTVEAPGRVVTLIKQPESSTQDESLSVAAVPGGDNQDQEEWITWGTVYCVSDDDAVQILKNLDYREKGGYERHELEVFVDDKQESVGSAIVYLATTENSEYLGEDSIENIAMQIFKSVGPSGRNIDYLLKLANSLHEINVVDDHVFSIEKEVLALMEKYQITDGFIHNSTSVATSIIRSGSPDGKRTVTATSSATSTTTFTLTNSSSNNTSDIALQQVLEHRKFYQDPKGKVVIDDGAVEAISQRAKSLLPIGIVKVIGDFQPNELISIFDSNSQEISRGIINYSSKDLQLIIGKQSKEIPTILSKKDFSETVIDQKNLILL
;
A
#
# COMPACT_ATOMS: atom_id res chain seq x y z
N MET A 1 14.55 2.52 39.11
CA MET A 1 13.62 2.28 37.99
C MET A 1 14.38 2.65 36.75
N CYS A 2 14.81 1.68 35.94
CA CYS A 2 15.38 2.00 34.63
C CYS A 2 14.27 2.65 33.81
N GLU A 3 14.49 3.85 33.30
CA GLU A 3 13.70 4.34 32.17
C GLU A 3 13.86 3.30 31.06
N GLU A 4 12.75 2.77 30.55
CA GLU A 4 12.78 1.87 29.40
C GLU A 4 13.47 2.62 28.26
N LEU A 5 14.66 2.17 27.86
CA LEU A 5 15.32 2.65 26.65
C LEU A 5 14.45 2.23 25.47
N LEU A 6 13.94 3.22 24.74
CA LEU A 6 13.11 3.01 23.57
C LEU A 6 13.94 3.20 22.31
N VAL A 7 13.85 2.23 21.39
CA VAL A 7 14.38 2.34 20.04
C VAL A 7 13.29 2.85 19.12
N TYR A 8 13.61 3.86 18.30
CA TYR A 8 12.66 4.44 17.35
C TYR A 8 12.86 3.84 15.96
N LEU A 9 11.76 3.38 15.36
CA LEU A 9 11.72 2.90 13.98
C LEU A 9 10.84 3.83 13.15
N PHE A 10 11.39 4.41 12.09
CA PHE A 10 10.64 5.32 11.20
C PHE A 10 10.11 4.56 9.98
N GLY A 11 8.79 4.58 9.82
CA GLY A 11 8.11 4.03 8.65
C GLY A 11 7.64 5.12 7.70
N TYR A 12 8.13 5.12 6.46
CA TYR A 12 7.70 6.03 5.38
C TYR A 12 6.95 5.34 4.23
N GLY A 13 6.89 4.00 4.26
CA GLY A 13 6.22 3.15 3.28
C GLY A 13 5.26 2.16 3.96
N SER A 14 5.38 0.86 3.67
CA SER A 14 4.48 -0.17 4.21
C SER A 14 4.39 -0.25 5.73
N LEU A 15 5.42 0.19 6.45
CA LEU A 15 5.40 0.28 7.90
C LEU A 15 4.34 1.26 8.44
N MET A 16 3.86 2.22 7.65
CA MET A 16 2.82 3.16 8.10
C MET A 16 1.50 2.47 8.45
N TRP A 17 1.11 1.42 7.70
CA TRP A 17 -0.12 0.64 7.95
C TRP A 17 0.15 -0.80 8.42
N ARG A 18 1.33 -1.35 8.13
CA ARG A 18 1.69 -2.75 8.42
C ARG A 18 3.09 -2.83 9.05
N PRO A 19 3.23 -2.44 10.33
CA PRO A 19 4.50 -2.53 11.04
C PRO A 19 4.96 -3.99 11.13
N GLY A 20 4.07 -4.92 11.48
CA GLY A 20 4.40 -6.35 11.57
C GLY A 20 5.21 -6.72 12.83
N PHE A 21 5.19 -5.86 13.85
CA PHE A 21 5.84 -6.07 15.14
C PHE A 21 5.07 -5.36 16.26
N LYS A 22 5.33 -5.75 17.51
CA LYS A 22 4.80 -5.08 18.70
C LYS A 22 5.57 -3.81 18.99
N TYR A 23 4.89 -2.80 19.52
CA TYR A 23 5.47 -1.51 19.89
C TYR A 23 4.78 -0.96 21.13
N VAL A 24 5.49 -0.14 21.90
CA VAL A 24 5.02 0.51 23.13
C VAL A 24 4.06 1.65 22.79
N ARG A 25 4.45 2.48 21.81
CA ARG A 25 3.62 3.58 21.28
C ARG A 25 4.04 3.94 19.86
N LYS A 26 3.21 4.70 19.15
CA LYS A 26 3.53 5.27 17.84
C LYS A 26 3.08 6.73 17.75
N PHE A 27 3.75 7.52 16.93
CA PHE A 27 3.37 8.91 16.64
C PHE A 27 3.80 9.31 15.23
N ASN A 28 3.15 10.31 14.64
CA ASN A 28 3.51 10.83 13.33
C ASN A 28 4.67 11.81 13.46
N ALA A 29 5.62 11.72 12.53
CA ALA A 29 6.83 12.53 12.53
C ALA A 29 7.29 12.73 11.09
N TYR A 30 8.26 13.61 10.87
CA TYR A 30 8.95 13.75 9.60
C TYR A 30 10.47 13.69 9.76
N ILE A 31 11.13 13.35 8.67
CA ILE A 31 12.58 13.47 8.49
C ILE A 31 12.87 14.59 7.51
N LYS A 32 14.03 15.23 7.64
CA LYS A 32 14.50 16.34 6.80
C LYS A 32 15.53 15.88 5.77
N ARG A 33 15.67 16.64 4.69
CA ARG A 33 16.58 16.39 3.56
C ARG A 33 16.32 15.08 2.82
N TYR A 34 15.09 14.56 2.87
CA TYR A 34 14.71 13.36 2.13
C TYR A 34 13.36 13.55 1.45
N LYS A 35 13.26 13.03 0.22
CA LYS A 35 12.02 12.97 -0.56
C LYS A 35 11.63 11.52 -0.82
N ARG A 36 10.38 11.18 -0.53
CA ARG A 36 9.79 9.87 -0.85
C ARG A 36 9.46 9.75 -2.34
N VAL A 37 9.87 8.65 -2.96
CA VAL A 37 9.69 8.39 -4.40
C VAL A 37 9.41 6.92 -4.71
N PHE A 38 8.63 6.63 -5.75
CA PHE A 38 8.32 5.26 -6.23
C PHE A 38 9.39 4.69 -7.19
N TYR A 39 10.66 4.86 -6.82
CA TYR A 39 11.79 4.50 -7.70
C TYR A 39 12.39 3.14 -7.38
N GLN A 40 11.90 2.45 -6.35
CA GLN A 40 12.40 1.14 -5.99
C GLN A 40 11.57 0.04 -6.64
N GLY A 41 12.22 -0.86 -7.35
CA GLY A 41 11.63 -2.07 -7.89
C GLY A 41 11.23 -3.04 -6.79
N SER A 42 10.13 -3.75 -7.00
CA SER A 42 9.68 -4.82 -6.11
C SER A 42 9.39 -6.08 -6.90
N THR A 43 10.38 -6.99 -6.93
CA THR A 43 10.29 -8.29 -7.59
C THR A 43 9.79 -9.40 -6.66
N ASP A 44 9.78 -9.13 -5.36
CA ASP A 44 9.47 -10.11 -4.32
C ASP A 44 8.33 -9.67 -3.40
N HIS A 45 7.59 -8.60 -3.69
CA HIS A 45 6.42 -8.19 -2.89
C HIS A 45 5.26 -7.72 -3.77
N ARG A 46 5.46 -6.65 -4.53
CA ARG A 46 4.40 -5.98 -5.31
C ARG A 46 4.50 -6.18 -6.82
N GLY A 47 5.47 -6.96 -7.27
CA GLY A 47 5.56 -7.54 -8.61
C GLY A 47 6.30 -8.88 -8.57
N THR A 48 6.79 -9.30 -9.73
CA THR A 48 7.63 -10.51 -9.91
C THR A 48 8.98 -10.12 -10.51
N VAL A 49 9.90 -11.09 -10.64
CA VAL A 49 11.19 -10.88 -11.31
C VAL A 49 11.00 -10.44 -12.77
N GLU A 50 10.02 -11.00 -13.47
CA GLU A 50 9.72 -10.71 -14.87
C GLU A 50 8.89 -9.43 -15.07
N ALA A 51 8.10 -9.06 -14.05
CA ALA A 51 7.22 -7.90 -14.05
C ALA A 51 7.29 -7.19 -12.68
N PRO A 52 8.37 -6.43 -12.40
CA PRO A 52 8.56 -5.79 -11.12
C PRO A 52 7.48 -4.76 -10.82
N GLY A 53 7.12 -4.66 -9.55
CA GLY A 53 6.37 -3.53 -9.02
C GLY A 53 7.26 -2.31 -8.77
N ARG A 54 6.64 -1.19 -8.39
CA ARG A 54 7.29 -0.01 -7.82
C ARG A 54 6.82 0.20 -6.37
N VAL A 55 7.76 0.32 -5.45
CA VAL A 55 7.55 0.67 -4.03
C VAL A 55 8.35 1.91 -3.69
N VAL A 56 8.10 2.50 -2.52
CA VAL A 56 8.78 3.74 -2.15
C VAL A 56 10.20 3.53 -1.63
N THR A 57 11.10 4.42 -2.00
CA THR A 57 12.38 4.69 -1.33
C THR A 57 12.51 6.18 -1.03
N LEU A 58 13.62 6.59 -0.42
CA LEU A 58 13.94 7.97 -0.09
C LEU A 58 15.17 8.44 -0.89
N ILE A 59 15.05 9.60 -1.53
CA ILE A 59 16.19 10.29 -2.15
C ILE A 59 16.65 11.40 -1.21
N LYS A 60 17.95 11.45 -0.95
CA LYS A 60 18.58 12.52 -0.17
C LYS A 60 18.63 13.81 -1.00
N GLN A 61 18.25 14.93 -0.39
CA GLN A 61 18.40 16.25 -1.00
C GLN A 61 19.88 16.51 -1.32
N PRO A 62 20.22 16.88 -2.58
CA PRO A 62 21.58 17.24 -2.94
C PRO A 62 22.08 18.35 -2.01
N GLU A 63 23.35 18.26 -1.62
CA GLU A 63 23.98 19.39 -0.95
C GLU A 63 24.05 20.54 -1.95
N SER A 64 23.54 21.72 -1.55
CA SER A 64 23.85 22.93 -2.29
C SER A 64 25.36 22.99 -2.40
N SER A 65 25.86 23.07 -3.64
CA SER A 65 27.30 23.16 -3.89
C SER A 65 27.83 24.27 -2.99
N THR A 66 28.75 23.91 -2.10
CA THR A 66 29.48 24.87 -1.27
C THR A 66 29.89 26.03 -2.16
N GLN A 67 29.45 27.24 -1.79
CA GLN A 67 29.93 28.48 -2.37
C GLN A 67 31.45 28.41 -2.37
N ASP A 68 32.04 28.31 -3.56
CA ASP A 68 33.45 28.60 -3.77
C ASP A 68 33.60 30.11 -3.52
N GLU A 69 33.98 30.49 -2.29
CA GLU A 69 34.21 31.88 -1.84
C GLU A 69 35.34 32.60 -2.60
N SER A 70 35.81 32.09 -3.74
CA SER A 70 36.96 32.63 -4.46
C SER A 70 36.65 33.39 -5.76
N LEU A 71 35.39 33.50 -6.19
CA LEU A 71 35.01 34.34 -7.33
C LEU A 71 33.88 35.31 -6.99
N SER A 72 34.26 36.42 -6.36
CA SER A 72 33.46 37.64 -6.31
C SER A 72 33.20 38.16 -7.73
N VAL A 73 32.02 37.87 -8.27
CA VAL A 73 31.43 38.68 -9.34
C VAL A 73 30.25 39.44 -8.75
N ALA A 74 30.28 40.75 -9.00
CA ALA A 74 29.49 41.78 -8.33
C ALA A 74 28.01 41.42 -8.16
N ALA A 75 27.52 41.63 -6.95
CA ALA A 75 26.12 41.52 -6.58
C ALA A 75 25.24 42.31 -7.56
N VAL A 76 24.29 41.62 -8.19
CA VAL A 76 23.12 42.22 -8.81
C VAL A 76 22.12 42.46 -7.67
N PRO A 77 21.79 43.72 -7.31
CA PRO A 77 20.77 43.97 -6.30
C PRO A 77 19.39 43.75 -6.95
N GLY A 78 18.73 42.65 -6.61
CA GLY A 78 17.36 42.37 -7.05
C GLY A 78 17.01 40.92 -7.41
N GLY A 79 17.87 39.94 -7.12
CA GLY A 79 17.49 38.53 -7.18
C GLY A 79 17.04 38.05 -5.81
N ASP A 80 15.77 37.70 -5.67
CA ASP A 80 15.29 36.93 -4.53
C ASP A 80 16.17 35.68 -4.41
N ASN A 81 16.94 35.58 -3.32
CA ASN A 81 17.51 34.31 -2.89
C ASN A 81 16.31 33.43 -2.52
N GLN A 82 15.76 32.70 -3.49
CA GLN A 82 14.80 31.64 -3.20
C GLN A 82 15.55 30.56 -2.43
N ASP A 83 15.45 30.63 -1.11
CA ASP A 83 15.81 29.55 -0.20
C ASP A 83 15.23 28.26 -0.77
N GLN A 84 16.08 27.31 -1.17
CA GLN A 84 15.61 26.01 -1.62
C GLN A 84 14.89 25.35 -0.45
N GLU A 85 13.58 25.18 -0.59
CA GLU A 85 12.74 24.58 0.44
C GLU A 85 13.29 23.20 0.83
N GLU A 86 13.54 23.01 2.13
CA GLU A 86 14.11 21.78 2.66
C GLU A 86 13.15 20.62 2.40
N TRP A 87 13.65 19.52 1.81
CA TRP A 87 12.82 18.35 1.54
C TRP A 87 12.44 17.67 2.85
N ILE A 88 11.14 17.49 3.06
CA ILE A 88 10.62 16.75 4.21
C ILE A 88 9.89 15.48 3.76
N THR A 89 10.00 14.42 4.55
CA THR A 89 9.18 13.22 4.37
C THR A 89 8.51 12.86 5.68
N TRP A 90 7.17 12.88 5.67
CA TRP A 90 6.37 12.43 6.80
C TRP A 90 6.21 10.91 6.83
N GLY A 91 6.10 10.38 8.04
CA GLY A 91 5.90 8.96 8.31
C GLY A 91 5.41 8.73 9.74
N THR A 92 5.56 7.49 10.20
CA THR A 92 5.18 7.07 11.54
C THR A 92 6.40 6.54 12.28
N VAL A 93 6.67 7.08 13.46
CA VAL A 93 7.66 6.53 14.40
C VAL A 93 6.98 5.50 15.29
N TYR A 94 7.57 4.32 15.38
CA TYR A 94 7.23 3.28 16.34
C TYR A 94 8.29 3.21 17.42
N CYS A 95 7.86 3.32 18.68
CA CYS A 95 8.72 3.13 19.84
C CYS A 95 8.68 1.66 20.27
N VAL A 96 9.82 0.98 20.23
CA VAL A 96 9.96 -0.41 20.68
C VAL A 96 10.88 -0.46 21.90
N SER A 97 10.68 -1.41 22.81
CA SER A 97 11.60 -1.63 23.91
C SER A 97 12.94 -2.13 23.38
N ASP A 98 14.03 -1.80 24.06
CA ASP A 98 15.37 -2.28 23.72
C ASP A 98 15.44 -3.82 23.67
N ASP A 99 14.75 -4.49 24.61
CA ASP A 99 14.66 -5.95 24.67
C ASP A 99 14.05 -6.58 23.40
N ASP A 100 12.99 -5.95 22.85
CA ASP A 100 12.34 -6.43 21.63
C ASP A 100 13.05 -5.96 20.35
N ALA A 101 13.78 -4.83 20.42
CA ALA A 101 14.38 -4.17 19.28
C ALA A 101 15.30 -5.10 18.49
N VAL A 102 16.11 -5.92 19.17
CA VAL A 102 17.04 -6.85 18.52
C VAL A 102 16.31 -7.84 17.60
N GLN A 103 15.22 -8.44 18.08
CA GLN A 103 14.47 -9.42 17.30
C GLN A 103 13.64 -8.75 16.20
N ILE A 104 13.08 -7.57 16.46
CA ILE A 104 12.33 -6.78 15.48
C ILE A 104 13.26 -6.37 14.33
N LEU A 105 14.42 -5.82 14.65
CA LEU A 105 15.43 -5.40 13.68
C LEU A 105 15.93 -6.57 12.84
N LYS A 106 16.14 -7.74 13.44
CA LYS A 106 16.49 -8.97 12.71
C LYS A 106 15.39 -9.41 11.73
N ASN A 107 14.13 -9.30 12.12
CA ASN A 107 13.00 -9.62 11.23
C ASN A 107 12.84 -8.59 10.11
N LEU A 108 13.09 -7.32 10.41
CA LEU A 108 13.08 -6.24 9.42
C LEU A 108 14.23 -6.39 8.42
N ASP A 109 15.44 -6.77 8.84
CA ASP A 109 16.53 -7.08 7.90
C ASP A 109 16.14 -8.16 6.90
N TYR A 110 15.44 -9.20 7.36
CA TYR A 110 14.97 -10.26 6.48
C TYR A 110 13.86 -9.78 5.54
N ARG A 111 12.97 -8.91 6.04
CA ARG A 111 11.90 -8.29 5.24
C ARG A 111 12.44 -7.35 4.17
N GLU A 112 13.49 -6.60 4.51
CA GLU A 112 14.08 -5.56 3.65
C GLU A 112 15.35 -6.04 2.93
N LYS A 113 15.55 -7.37 2.86
CA LYS A 113 16.67 -8.05 2.18
C LYS A 113 16.83 -7.69 0.69
N GLY A 114 15.85 -7.00 0.11
CA GLY A 114 15.91 -6.40 -1.22
C GLY A 114 16.87 -5.20 -1.32
N GLY A 115 17.92 -5.16 -0.51
CA GLY A 115 19.00 -4.16 -0.57
C GLY A 115 18.75 -2.84 0.16
N TYR A 116 17.89 -2.83 1.18
CA TYR A 116 17.76 -1.66 2.06
C TYR A 116 18.85 -1.68 3.14
N GLU A 117 19.41 -0.51 3.40
CA GLU A 117 20.38 -0.27 4.45
C GLU A 117 19.74 0.48 5.63
N ARG A 118 20.28 0.27 6.83
CA ARG A 118 19.83 1.00 8.02
C ARG A 118 20.56 2.33 8.12
N HIS A 119 19.79 3.40 8.24
CA HIS A 119 20.28 4.74 8.57
C HIS A 119 19.66 5.20 9.88
N GLU A 120 20.43 5.94 10.66
CA GLU A 120 19.93 6.63 11.84
C GLU A 120 19.70 8.09 11.46
N LEU A 121 18.43 8.52 11.46
CA LEU A 121 18.03 9.86 11.06
C LEU A 121 17.28 10.56 12.18
N GLU A 122 17.52 11.87 12.33
CA GLU A 122 16.76 12.70 13.24
C GLU A 122 15.30 12.80 12.80
N VAL A 123 14.38 12.65 13.76
CA VAL A 123 12.95 12.76 13.54
C VAL A 123 12.38 13.98 14.26
N PHE A 124 11.43 14.62 13.61
CA PHE A 124 10.81 15.87 14.06
C PHE A 124 9.30 15.70 14.13
N VAL A 125 8.64 16.40 15.06
CA VAL A 125 7.18 16.32 15.28
C VAL A 125 6.61 17.73 15.30
N ASP A 126 5.43 17.93 14.72
CA ASP A 126 4.78 19.26 14.56
C ASP A 126 5.68 20.26 13.79
N ASP A 127 5.36 21.55 13.81
CA ASP A 127 6.27 22.61 13.30
C ASP A 127 7.46 22.87 14.23
N LYS A 128 7.80 21.93 15.12
CA LYS A 128 8.95 22.09 16.02
C LYS A 128 10.23 21.89 15.21
N GLN A 129 11.15 22.83 15.38
CA GLN A 129 12.48 22.74 14.77
C GLN A 129 13.41 21.77 15.50
N GLU A 130 13.08 21.37 16.73
CA GLU A 130 13.89 20.46 17.54
C GLU A 130 13.56 18.99 17.28
N SER A 131 14.62 18.19 17.14
CA SER A 131 14.54 16.74 16.98
C SER A 131 13.99 16.10 18.27
N VAL A 132 13.10 15.13 18.11
CA VAL A 132 12.58 14.31 19.23
C VAL A 132 13.43 13.06 19.49
N GLY A 133 14.54 12.93 18.76
CA GLY A 133 15.48 11.82 18.84
C GLY A 133 15.84 11.26 17.45
N SER A 134 16.71 10.27 17.45
CA SER A 134 17.08 9.53 16.25
C SER A 134 16.21 8.29 16.07
N ALA A 135 15.84 7.99 14.82
CA ALA A 135 15.13 6.79 14.45
C ALA A 135 15.90 5.98 13.40
N ILE A 136 15.82 4.67 13.52
CA ILE A 136 16.31 3.73 12.51
C ILE A 136 15.34 3.74 11.33
N VAL A 137 15.90 3.96 10.14
CA VAL A 137 15.21 4.06 8.86
C VAL A 137 15.84 3.06 7.90
N TYR A 138 15.03 2.24 7.25
CA TYR A 138 15.49 1.34 6.19
C TYR A 138 15.39 2.07 4.85
N LEU A 139 16.50 2.28 4.14
CA LEU A 139 16.56 3.04 2.90
C LEU A 139 17.21 2.22 1.79
N ALA A 140 16.56 2.11 0.62
CA ALA A 140 17.19 1.53 -0.56
C ALA A 140 17.94 2.62 -1.30
N THR A 141 19.26 2.50 -1.36
CA THR A 141 20.14 3.48 -2.00
C THR A 141 20.00 3.41 -3.53
N THR A 142 20.50 4.42 -4.24
CA THR A 142 20.55 4.40 -5.72
C THR A 142 21.46 3.31 -6.28
N GLU A 143 22.33 2.73 -5.45
CA GLU A 143 23.22 1.62 -5.79
C GLU A 143 22.54 0.25 -5.68
N ASN A 144 21.30 0.21 -5.19
CA ASN A 144 20.52 -1.00 -5.08
C ASN A 144 20.21 -1.58 -6.47
N SER A 145 20.41 -2.89 -6.66
CA SER A 145 20.18 -3.56 -7.97
C SER A 145 18.74 -3.51 -8.46
N GLU A 146 17.79 -3.31 -7.55
CA GLU A 146 16.36 -3.19 -7.82
C GLU A 146 15.95 -1.70 -7.94
N TYR A 147 16.88 -0.73 -7.86
CA TYR A 147 16.57 0.68 -8.08
C TYR A 147 16.23 0.93 -9.55
N LEU A 148 14.98 1.30 -9.83
CA LEU A 148 14.47 1.58 -11.17
C LEU A 148 14.67 3.03 -11.60
N GLY A 149 14.91 3.92 -10.64
CA GLY A 149 15.12 5.35 -10.89
C GLY A 149 13.87 6.14 -11.24
N GLU A 150 14.13 7.41 -11.57
CA GLU A 150 13.13 8.38 -11.98
C GLU A 150 12.46 7.99 -13.29
N ASP A 151 11.15 8.23 -13.35
CA ASP A 151 10.31 8.00 -14.52
C ASP A 151 9.09 8.93 -14.43
N SER A 152 8.34 9.07 -15.53
CA SER A 152 7.15 9.91 -15.56
C SER A 152 6.07 9.36 -14.62
N ILE A 153 5.22 10.24 -14.08
CA ILE A 153 4.11 9.84 -13.21
C ILE A 153 3.20 8.83 -13.92
N GLU A 154 2.96 9.03 -15.21
CA GLU A 154 2.12 8.16 -16.04
C GLU A 154 2.74 6.75 -16.19
N ASN A 155 4.06 6.67 -16.42
CA ASN A 155 4.76 5.39 -16.53
C ASN A 155 4.79 4.65 -15.18
N ILE A 156 5.07 5.37 -14.09
CA ILE A 156 5.06 4.81 -12.73
C ILE A 156 3.65 4.29 -12.39
N ALA A 157 2.63 5.12 -12.61
CA ALA A 157 1.24 4.75 -12.37
C ALA A 157 0.83 3.53 -13.22
N MET A 158 1.21 3.50 -14.49
CA MET A 158 0.92 2.39 -15.39
C MET A 158 1.63 1.09 -14.98
N GLN A 159 2.85 1.16 -14.46
CA GLN A 159 3.55 -0.01 -13.91
C GLN A 159 2.86 -0.49 -12.62
N ILE A 160 2.60 0.40 -11.66
CA ILE A 160 1.87 0.08 -10.43
C ILE A 160 0.49 -0.52 -10.74
N PHE A 161 -0.20 0.00 -11.75
CA PHE A 161 -1.51 -0.47 -12.15
C PHE A 161 -1.50 -1.95 -12.61
N LYS A 162 -0.43 -2.38 -13.28
CA LYS A 162 -0.30 -3.74 -13.83
C LYS A 162 0.35 -4.72 -12.87
N SER A 163 1.23 -4.26 -12.01
CA SER A 163 2.07 -5.14 -11.20
C SER A 163 1.28 -5.77 -10.05
N VAL A 164 1.42 -7.09 -9.96
CA VAL A 164 0.93 -7.90 -8.86
C VAL A 164 2.07 -8.78 -8.42
N GLY A 165 2.41 -8.68 -7.14
CA GLY A 165 3.38 -9.55 -6.54
C GLY A 165 2.74 -10.42 -5.48
N PRO A 166 3.51 -11.32 -4.86
CA PRO A 166 2.89 -12.26 -3.94
C PRO A 166 2.51 -11.65 -2.58
N SER A 167 2.78 -10.36 -2.34
CA SER A 167 2.22 -9.56 -1.24
C SER A 167 1.00 -8.73 -1.64
N GLY A 168 0.48 -8.94 -2.85
CA GLY A 168 -0.71 -8.27 -3.35
C GLY A 168 -0.46 -7.39 -4.56
N ARG A 169 -1.50 -6.66 -4.95
CA ARG A 169 -1.40 -5.69 -6.04
C ARG A 169 -0.47 -4.56 -5.62
N ASN A 170 0.23 -4.01 -6.59
CA ASN A 170 0.98 -2.79 -6.33
C ASN A 170 0.04 -1.60 -6.10
N ILE A 171 -1.15 -1.58 -6.71
CA ILE A 171 -2.20 -0.59 -6.44
C ILE A 171 -2.53 -0.56 -4.94
N ASP A 172 -2.66 -1.71 -4.28
CA ASP A 172 -2.95 -1.77 -2.84
C ASP A 172 -1.88 -1.08 -2.00
N TYR A 173 -0.61 -1.23 -2.39
CA TYR A 173 0.49 -0.56 -1.71
C TYR A 173 0.37 0.96 -1.84
N LEU A 174 0.16 1.45 -3.06
CA LEU A 174 0.02 2.88 -3.34
C LEU A 174 -1.15 3.48 -2.58
N LEU A 175 -2.34 2.89 -2.69
CA LEU A 175 -3.56 3.44 -2.09
C LEU A 175 -3.52 3.37 -0.55
N LYS A 176 -2.92 2.32 0.04
CA LYS A 176 -2.72 2.26 1.50
C LYS A 176 -1.74 3.31 1.99
N LEU A 177 -0.67 3.55 1.24
CA LEU A 177 0.28 4.62 1.54
C LEU A 177 -0.40 5.98 1.45
N ALA A 178 -1.08 6.27 0.33
CA ALA A 178 -1.79 7.52 0.12
C ALA A 178 -2.84 7.75 1.22
N ASN A 179 -3.66 6.74 1.55
CA ASN A 179 -4.62 6.83 2.65
C ASN A 179 -3.94 7.12 4.00
N SER A 180 -2.80 6.47 4.30
CA SER A 180 -2.04 6.74 5.53
C SER A 180 -1.54 8.19 5.60
N LEU A 181 -1.21 8.79 4.45
CA LEU A 181 -0.77 10.19 4.36
C LEU A 181 -1.95 11.18 4.46
N HIS A 182 -3.08 10.84 3.83
CA HIS A 182 -4.34 11.59 3.97
C HIS A 182 -4.82 11.61 5.43
N GLU A 183 -4.77 10.47 6.14
CA GLU A 183 -5.20 10.36 7.55
C GLU A 183 -4.38 11.26 8.49
N ILE A 184 -3.11 11.51 8.16
CA ILE A 184 -2.24 12.39 8.94
C ILE A 184 -2.23 13.84 8.42
N ASN A 185 -3.08 14.15 7.42
CA ASN A 185 -3.23 15.47 6.79
C ASN A 185 -1.94 16.04 6.20
N VAL A 186 -1.13 15.19 5.57
CA VAL A 186 0.13 15.60 4.92
C VAL A 186 -0.03 15.61 3.41
N VAL A 187 0.57 16.61 2.75
CA VAL A 187 0.70 16.65 1.29
C VAL A 187 1.99 15.95 0.87
N ASP A 188 1.85 14.94 0.01
CA ASP A 188 2.97 14.31 -0.71
C ASP A 188 2.65 14.32 -2.21
N ASP A 189 3.20 15.31 -2.91
CA ASP A 189 2.90 15.55 -4.33
C ASP A 189 3.22 14.33 -5.21
N HIS A 190 4.29 13.60 -4.90
CA HIS A 190 4.69 12.46 -5.71
C HIS A 190 3.72 11.29 -5.53
N VAL A 191 3.40 10.93 -4.28
CA VAL A 191 2.45 9.86 -3.98
C VAL A 191 1.07 10.19 -4.54
N PHE A 192 0.58 11.42 -4.32
CA PHE A 192 -0.78 11.82 -4.72
C PHE A 192 -0.93 12.03 -6.22
N SER A 193 0.12 12.42 -6.94
CA SER A 193 0.10 12.47 -8.40
C SER A 193 -0.04 11.06 -8.99
N ILE A 194 0.69 10.08 -8.45
CA ILE A 194 0.58 8.68 -8.89
C ILE A 194 -0.78 8.10 -8.49
N GLU A 195 -1.27 8.37 -7.27
CA GLU A 195 -2.61 7.98 -6.81
C GLU A 195 -3.68 8.42 -7.81
N LYS A 196 -3.67 9.70 -8.19
CA LYS A 196 -4.62 10.26 -9.15
C LYS A 196 -4.60 9.53 -10.49
N GLU A 197 -3.43 9.28 -11.06
CA GLU A 197 -3.30 8.58 -12.34
C GLU A 197 -3.75 7.12 -12.24
N VAL A 198 -3.42 6.43 -11.15
CA VAL A 198 -3.89 5.05 -10.93
C VAL A 198 -5.41 5.00 -10.77
N LEU A 199 -6.02 5.93 -10.04
CA LEU A 199 -7.47 6.00 -9.91
C LEU A 199 -8.16 6.26 -11.25
N ALA A 200 -7.59 7.14 -12.09
CA ALA A 200 -8.08 7.37 -13.45
C ALA A 200 -7.99 6.11 -14.33
N LEU A 201 -6.90 5.33 -14.20
CA LEU A 201 -6.79 4.03 -14.88
C LEU A 201 -7.84 3.04 -14.36
N MET A 202 -8.08 2.97 -13.05
CA MET A 202 -9.11 2.11 -12.47
C MET A 202 -10.51 2.45 -12.99
N GLU A 203 -10.85 3.74 -13.06
CA GLU A 203 -12.11 4.21 -13.65
C GLU A 203 -12.21 3.84 -15.13
N LYS A 204 -11.18 4.16 -15.91
CA LYS A 204 -11.10 3.85 -17.35
C LYS A 204 -11.33 2.37 -17.65
N TYR A 205 -10.82 1.48 -16.80
CA TYR A 205 -10.95 0.03 -16.95
C TYR A 205 -12.08 -0.59 -16.10
N GLN A 206 -12.95 0.22 -15.50
CA GLN A 206 -14.13 -0.20 -14.72
C GLN A 206 -13.76 -1.20 -13.62
N ILE A 207 -12.72 -0.86 -12.88
CA ILE A 207 -12.18 -1.62 -11.76
C ILE A 207 -12.78 -1.03 -10.47
N THR A 208 -13.61 -1.81 -9.78
CA THR A 208 -14.23 -1.39 -8.52
C THR A 208 -13.54 -2.05 -7.32
N ASP A 209 -13.30 -1.30 -6.26
CA ASP A 209 -12.69 -1.86 -5.06
C ASP A 209 -13.33 -1.27 -3.81
N GLY A 210 -13.90 -2.13 -2.95
CA GLY A 210 -14.46 -1.72 -1.67
C GLY A 210 -13.45 -1.03 -0.73
N PHE A 211 -12.14 -1.14 -0.97
CA PHE A 211 -11.13 -0.37 -0.26
C PHE A 211 -11.20 1.14 -0.61
N ILE A 212 -11.63 1.49 -1.82
CA ILE A 212 -11.65 2.85 -2.38
C ILE A 212 -12.84 3.68 -1.89
N HIS A 213 -13.98 3.05 -1.61
CA HIS A 213 -15.20 3.77 -1.26
C HIS A 213 -15.11 4.61 0.03
N ASN A 214 -14.15 4.31 0.92
CA ASN A 214 -13.88 5.14 2.11
C ASN A 214 -12.92 6.30 1.83
N SER A 215 -11.98 6.16 0.88
CA SER A 215 -11.04 7.23 0.52
C SER A 215 -11.70 8.33 -0.33
N THR A 216 -12.70 8.00 -1.15
CA THR A 216 -13.42 9.00 -1.97
C THR A 216 -14.39 9.87 -1.18
N SER A 217 -14.75 9.52 0.06
CA SER A 217 -15.62 10.38 0.90
C SER A 217 -14.89 11.60 1.47
N VAL A 218 -13.58 11.75 1.27
CA VAL A 218 -12.81 12.88 1.84
C VAL A 218 -12.28 13.84 0.76
N ALA A 219 -12.34 13.50 -0.51
CA ALA A 219 -11.93 14.40 -1.60
C ALA A 219 -13.04 15.38 -2.01
N THR A 220 -13.68 16.05 -1.04
CA THR A 220 -14.29 17.37 -1.34
C THR A 220 -13.23 18.41 -1.00
N SER A 221 -12.36 18.69 -1.96
CA SER A 221 -11.43 19.80 -1.89
C SER A 221 -12.19 21.09 -1.55
N ILE A 222 -12.06 21.56 -0.32
CA ILE A 222 -12.46 22.91 0.06
C ILE A 222 -11.48 23.84 -0.67
N ILE A 223 -11.89 24.34 -1.84
CA ILE A 223 -11.21 25.47 -2.46
C ILE A 223 -11.43 26.67 -1.55
N ARG A 224 -10.45 26.96 -0.68
CA ARG A 224 -10.41 28.22 0.08
C ARG A 224 -9.90 29.31 -0.85
N SER A 225 -10.80 29.95 -1.59
CA SER A 225 -10.51 31.27 -2.17
C SER A 225 -10.91 32.35 -1.14
N GLY A 226 -9.91 33.07 -0.64
CA GLY A 226 -10.12 34.24 0.20
C GLY A 226 -10.65 35.40 -0.66
N SER A 227 -11.74 36.02 -0.24
CA SER A 227 -12.17 37.33 -0.72
C SER A 227 -12.57 38.22 0.47
N PRO A 228 -12.26 39.54 0.47
CA PRO A 228 -12.23 40.37 1.68
C PRO A 228 -13.59 40.80 2.24
N ASP A 229 -14.72 40.42 1.64
CA ASP A 229 -16.03 40.97 1.99
C ASP A 229 -17.00 39.90 2.51
N GLY A 230 -16.76 39.45 3.76
CA GLY A 230 -17.77 39.23 4.80
C GLY A 230 -19.10 38.49 4.54
N LYS A 231 -19.31 37.80 3.41
CA LYS A 231 -20.54 37.03 3.13
C LYS A 231 -20.22 35.59 2.74
N ARG A 232 -20.61 34.66 3.62
CA ARG A 232 -20.45 33.21 3.46
C ARG A 232 -21.69 32.65 2.76
N THR A 233 -21.50 31.97 1.62
CA THR A 233 -22.55 31.19 0.96
C THR A 233 -22.00 29.80 0.70
N VAL A 234 -22.61 28.78 1.29
CA VAL A 234 -22.30 27.35 1.07
C VAL A 234 -23.32 26.82 0.06
N THR A 235 -22.88 26.39 -1.11
CA THR A 235 -23.74 25.70 -2.08
C THR A 235 -23.27 24.27 -2.21
N ALA A 236 -24.04 23.33 -1.67
CA ALA A 236 -23.86 21.89 -1.89
C ALA A 236 -24.77 21.46 -3.05
N THR A 237 -24.18 20.98 -4.14
CA THR A 237 -24.91 20.32 -5.24
C THR A 237 -24.57 18.83 -5.23
N SER A 238 -25.51 18.00 -4.78
CA SER A 238 -25.52 16.57 -5.01
C SER A 238 -26.22 16.28 -6.35
N SER A 239 -25.53 15.70 -7.33
CA SER A 239 -26.17 15.19 -8.54
C SER A 239 -25.83 13.71 -8.74
N ALA A 240 -26.90 12.95 -8.96
CA ALA A 240 -27.03 11.51 -8.92
C ALA A 240 -26.36 10.76 -10.09
N THR A 241 -26.13 9.47 -9.84
CA THR A 241 -26.03 8.32 -10.76
C THR A 241 -26.30 8.61 -12.23
N SER A 242 -25.32 8.33 -13.09
CA SER A 242 -25.54 8.03 -14.50
C SER A 242 -24.71 6.80 -14.90
N THR A 243 -25.40 5.68 -15.04
CA THR A 243 -24.87 4.46 -15.65
C THR A 243 -24.88 4.65 -17.16
N THR A 244 -23.70 4.84 -17.76
CA THR A 244 -23.57 4.89 -19.22
C THR A 244 -22.97 3.57 -19.72
N THR A 245 -23.82 2.74 -20.32
CA THR A 245 -23.42 1.49 -20.97
C THR A 245 -22.79 1.81 -22.32
N PHE A 246 -21.50 1.51 -22.50
CA PHE A 246 -20.84 1.54 -23.81
C PHE A 246 -20.60 0.12 -24.32
N THR A 247 -21.14 -0.18 -25.49
CA THR A 247 -20.91 -1.41 -26.25
C THR A 247 -19.58 -1.29 -27.00
N LEU A 248 -18.58 -2.09 -26.64
CA LEU A 248 -17.30 -2.15 -27.37
C LEU A 248 -17.51 -2.88 -28.70
N THR A 249 -17.37 -2.15 -29.81
CA THR A 249 -17.10 -2.74 -31.13
C THR A 249 -15.61 -2.95 -31.27
N ASN A 250 -15.18 -4.20 -31.46
CA ASN A 250 -13.80 -4.57 -31.77
C ASN A 250 -13.34 -3.87 -33.05
N SER A 251 -12.38 -2.96 -32.95
CA SER A 251 -11.52 -2.57 -34.06
C SER A 251 -10.06 -2.77 -33.68
N SER A 252 -9.41 -3.64 -34.45
CA SER A 252 -8.04 -4.07 -34.29
C SER A 252 -7.04 -2.95 -34.54
N SER A 253 -6.14 -2.67 -33.58
CA SER A 253 -4.73 -2.34 -33.86
C SER A 253 -3.88 -2.20 -32.57
N ASN A 254 -2.73 -2.90 -32.60
CA ASN A 254 -1.48 -2.73 -31.84
C ASN A 254 -1.26 -3.54 -30.54
N ASN A 255 -0.39 -4.56 -30.71
CA ASN A 255 -0.11 -5.73 -29.87
C ASN A 255 0.76 -5.50 -28.60
N THR A 256 0.92 -4.27 -28.11
CA THR A 256 1.62 -4.00 -26.83
C THR A 256 0.68 -3.50 -25.73
N SER A 257 -0.44 -2.89 -26.12
CA SER A 257 -1.56 -2.53 -25.23
C SER A 257 -2.28 -3.76 -24.65
N ASP A 258 -2.18 -4.91 -25.33
CA ASP A 258 -2.93 -6.11 -24.98
C ASP A 258 -2.35 -6.90 -23.81
N ILE A 259 -1.02 -7.00 -23.65
CA ILE A 259 -0.43 -7.82 -22.56
C ILE A 259 -0.73 -7.21 -21.19
N ALA A 260 -0.58 -5.90 -21.10
CA ALA A 260 -0.93 -5.10 -19.93
C ALA A 260 -2.40 -5.20 -19.56
N LEU A 261 -3.28 -5.10 -20.56
CA LEU A 261 -4.71 -5.26 -20.40
C LEU A 261 -5.06 -6.69 -20.00
N GLN A 262 -4.39 -7.68 -20.58
CA GLN A 262 -4.61 -9.10 -20.31
C GLN A 262 -4.23 -9.47 -18.88
N GLN A 263 -3.11 -8.95 -18.35
CA GLN A 263 -2.76 -9.11 -16.93
C GLN A 263 -3.77 -8.44 -16.00
N VAL A 264 -4.23 -7.23 -16.31
CA VAL A 264 -5.26 -6.52 -15.53
C VAL A 264 -6.61 -7.26 -15.62
N LEU A 265 -6.96 -7.82 -16.78
CA LEU A 265 -8.17 -8.61 -17.00
C LEU A 265 -8.12 -9.97 -16.27
N GLU A 266 -6.97 -10.65 -16.24
CA GLU A 266 -6.77 -11.89 -15.49
C GLU A 266 -6.95 -11.69 -13.99
N HIS A 267 -6.50 -10.54 -13.48
CA HIS A 267 -6.66 -10.17 -12.09
C HIS A 267 -8.02 -9.50 -11.81
N ARG A 268 -8.78 -9.04 -12.83
CA ARG A 268 -10.06 -8.30 -12.70
C ARG A 268 -11.03 -8.94 -11.70
N LYS A 269 -11.00 -10.27 -11.61
CA LYS A 269 -11.78 -11.08 -10.67
C LYS A 269 -11.52 -10.75 -9.19
N PHE A 270 -10.37 -10.17 -8.84
CA PHE A 270 -10.02 -9.68 -7.50
C PHE A 270 -10.36 -8.20 -7.27
N TYR A 271 -10.78 -7.48 -8.31
CA TYR A 271 -11.18 -6.08 -8.26
C TYR A 271 -12.70 -5.95 -8.36
N GLN A 272 -13.41 -6.71 -7.53
CA GLN A 272 -14.84 -6.57 -7.35
C GLN A 272 -15.13 -6.40 -5.87
N ASP A 273 -16.32 -5.93 -5.53
CA ASP A 273 -16.74 -5.90 -4.14
C ASP A 273 -16.89 -7.33 -3.62
N PRO A 274 -16.17 -7.68 -2.54
CA PRO A 274 -16.28 -8.99 -1.93
C PRO A 274 -17.74 -9.27 -1.51
N LYS A 275 -18.26 -10.44 -1.88
CA LYS A 275 -19.63 -10.88 -1.56
C LYS A 275 -19.77 -11.42 -0.14
N GLY A 276 -18.65 -11.67 0.52
CA GLY A 276 -18.62 -12.16 1.89
C GLY A 276 -17.26 -12.04 2.54
N LYS A 277 -17.16 -12.54 3.76
CA LYS A 277 -15.96 -12.51 4.57
C LYS A 277 -15.75 -13.84 5.28
N VAL A 278 -14.50 -14.20 5.47
CA VAL A 278 -14.09 -15.27 6.38
C VAL A 278 -13.08 -14.73 7.39
N VAL A 279 -13.14 -15.23 8.62
CA VAL A 279 -12.13 -14.98 9.65
C VAL A 279 -11.31 -16.24 9.80
N ILE A 280 -9.99 -16.11 9.83
CA ILE A 280 -9.05 -17.23 9.90
C ILE A 280 -8.23 -17.20 11.21
N ASP A 281 -7.68 -18.34 11.60
CA ASP A 281 -6.80 -18.45 12.77
C ASP A 281 -5.36 -18.00 12.45
N ASP A 282 -4.55 -17.81 13.49
CA ASP A 282 -3.17 -17.33 13.36
C ASP A 282 -2.27 -18.26 12.53
N GLY A 283 -2.53 -19.58 12.57
CA GLY A 283 -1.80 -20.56 11.75
C GLY A 283 -2.11 -20.43 10.26
N ALA A 284 -3.36 -20.14 9.92
CA ALA A 284 -3.79 -19.83 8.58
C ALA A 284 -3.30 -18.45 8.11
N VAL A 285 -3.25 -17.44 9.00
CA VAL A 285 -2.63 -16.13 8.71
C VAL A 285 -1.17 -16.32 8.32
N GLU A 286 -0.41 -17.09 9.11
CA GLU A 286 0.99 -17.37 8.84
C GLU A 286 1.16 -18.14 7.52
N ALA A 287 0.36 -19.18 7.30
CA ALA A 287 0.36 -19.99 6.09
C ALA A 287 0.09 -19.18 4.81
N ILE A 288 -0.91 -18.29 4.84
CA ILE A 288 -1.27 -17.43 3.71
C ILE A 288 -0.22 -16.32 3.52
N SER A 289 0.31 -15.76 4.62
CA SER A 289 1.32 -14.69 4.56
C SER A 289 2.69 -15.18 4.07
N GLN A 290 3.05 -16.45 4.31
CA GLN A 290 4.32 -17.07 3.91
C GLN A 290 4.29 -17.71 2.51
N ARG A 291 3.35 -17.31 1.63
CA ARG A 291 3.42 -17.49 0.16
C ARG A 291 3.32 -18.89 -0.45
N ALA A 292 2.53 -19.84 0.08
CA ALA A 292 2.36 -21.09 -0.67
C ALA A 292 1.11 -21.92 -0.37
N LYS A 293 0.16 -21.41 0.41
CA LYS A 293 -0.90 -22.26 0.94
C LYS A 293 -2.27 -21.73 0.57
N SER A 294 -2.99 -22.59 -0.15
CA SER A 294 -4.43 -22.52 -0.28
C SER A 294 -5.07 -22.42 1.11
N LEU A 295 -6.16 -21.67 1.22
CA LEU A 295 -6.94 -21.64 2.45
C LEU A 295 -7.68 -22.98 2.57
N LEU A 296 -7.39 -23.71 3.65
CA LEU A 296 -8.07 -24.97 3.98
C LEU A 296 -9.21 -24.71 4.97
N PRO A 297 -10.22 -25.59 5.03
CA PRO A 297 -11.35 -25.40 5.94
C PRO A 297 -10.94 -25.37 7.42
N ILE A 298 -9.88 -26.10 7.76
CA ILE A 298 -9.35 -26.18 9.13
C ILE A 298 -8.89 -24.83 9.68
N GLY A 299 -8.42 -23.94 8.81
CA GLY A 299 -7.90 -22.63 9.19
C GLY A 299 -8.95 -21.52 9.30
N ILE A 300 -10.24 -21.84 9.04
CA ILE A 300 -11.33 -20.87 9.07
C ILE A 300 -12.04 -20.96 10.41
N VAL A 301 -12.22 -19.82 11.06
CA VAL A 301 -12.88 -19.67 12.36
C VAL A 301 -14.33 -19.22 12.19
N LYS A 302 -14.61 -18.38 11.18
CA LYS A 302 -15.93 -17.77 11.00
C LYS A 302 -16.22 -17.48 9.53
N VAL A 303 -17.49 -17.62 9.15
CA VAL A 303 -18.05 -17.21 7.85
C VAL A 303 -19.08 -16.10 8.07
N ILE A 304 -19.02 -15.05 7.27
CA ILE A 304 -19.90 -13.88 7.35
C ILE A 304 -20.37 -13.52 5.94
N GLY A 305 -21.68 -13.33 5.77
CA GLY A 305 -22.31 -13.02 4.49
C GLY A 305 -22.90 -14.25 3.81
N ASP A 306 -23.54 -14.03 2.66
CA ASP A 306 -24.09 -15.08 1.81
C ASP A 306 -23.43 -14.98 0.43
N PHE A 307 -22.71 -16.03 0.05
CA PHE A 307 -21.91 -16.08 -1.16
C PHE A 307 -21.95 -17.49 -1.76
N GLN A 308 -21.70 -17.55 -3.06
CA GLN A 308 -21.67 -18.76 -3.88
C GLN A 308 -20.25 -19.11 -4.31
N PRO A 309 -20.00 -20.35 -4.77
CA PRO A 309 -18.73 -20.70 -5.39
C PRO A 309 -18.38 -19.77 -6.55
N ASN A 310 -17.08 -19.52 -6.74
CA ASN A 310 -16.49 -18.58 -7.69
C ASN A 310 -16.71 -17.09 -7.39
N GLU A 311 -17.28 -16.74 -6.23
CA GLU A 311 -17.36 -15.34 -5.81
C GLU A 311 -16.13 -14.91 -5.01
N LEU A 312 -15.80 -13.63 -5.10
CA LEU A 312 -14.73 -13.01 -4.33
C LEU A 312 -15.18 -12.79 -2.89
N ILE A 313 -14.34 -13.18 -1.92
CA ILE A 313 -14.55 -12.91 -0.50
C ILE A 313 -13.30 -12.29 0.13
N SER A 314 -13.51 -11.55 1.21
CA SER A 314 -12.45 -11.01 2.05
C SER A 314 -12.01 -11.98 3.14
N ILE A 315 -10.73 -11.99 3.46
CA ILE A 315 -10.13 -12.85 4.47
C ILE A 315 -9.54 -11.96 5.56
N PHE A 316 -10.07 -12.12 6.78
CA PHE A 316 -9.73 -11.34 7.96
C PHE A 316 -8.97 -12.18 8.97
N ASP A 317 -8.01 -11.55 9.65
CA ASP A 317 -7.41 -12.13 10.86
C ASP A 317 -8.33 -11.94 12.08
N SER A 318 -7.89 -12.46 13.23
CA SER A 318 -8.59 -12.32 14.50
C SER A 318 -8.69 -10.87 15.01
N ASN A 319 -7.82 -9.97 14.52
CA ASN A 319 -7.80 -8.54 14.83
C ASN A 319 -8.69 -7.69 13.92
N SER A 320 -9.55 -8.31 13.12
CA SER A 320 -10.40 -7.63 12.13
C SER A 320 -9.62 -6.85 11.06
N GLN A 321 -8.38 -7.21 10.80
CA GLN A 321 -7.60 -6.71 9.67
C GLN A 321 -7.83 -7.59 8.44
N GLU A 322 -8.17 -6.97 7.31
CA GLU A 322 -8.27 -7.68 6.03
C GLU A 322 -6.85 -7.98 5.51
N ILE A 323 -6.46 -9.24 5.51
CA ILE A 323 -5.10 -9.66 5.14
C ILE A 323 -5.00 -10.14 3.70
N SER A 324 -6.13 -10.57 3.12
CA SER A 324 -6.17 -11.21 1.81
C SER A 324 -7.60 -11.21 1.25
N ARG A 325 -7.73 -11.40 -0.05
CA ARG A 325 -8.99 -11.71 -0.74
C ARG A 325 -8.81 -12.98 -1.55
N GLY A 326 -9.90 -13.67 -1.82
CA GLY A 326 -9.84 -14.82 -2.71
C GLY A 326 -11.17 -15.30 -3.24
N ILE A 327 -11.09 -16.12 -4.29
CA ILE A 327 -12.24 -16.68 -4.98
C ILE A 327 -12.57 -18.03 -4.38
N ILE A 328 -13.75 -18.13 -3.79
CA ILE A 328 -14.11 -19.27 -2.95
C ILE A 328 -14.64 -20.47 -3.75
N ASN A 329 -14.25 -21.68 -3.36
CA ASN A 329 -14.71 -22.94 -3.97
C ASN A 329 -16.05 -23.44 -3.42
N TYR A 330 -16.53 -22.87 -2.30
CA TYR A 330 -17.70 -23.30 -1.55
C TYR A 330 -18.70 -22.17 -1.34
N SER A 331 -19.98 -22.52 -1.30
CA SER A 331 -21.01 -21.58 -0.83
C SER A 331 -20.85 -21.29 0.65
N SER A 332 -21.39 -20.18 1.13
CA SER A 332 -21.47 -19.82 2.56
C SER A 332 -22.04 -20.97 3.41
N LYS A 333 -23.08 -21.65 2.90
CA LYS A 333 -23.78 -22.77 3.55
C LYS A 333 -22.92 -24.02 3.61
N ASP A 334 -22.29 -24.40 2.50
CA ASP A 334 -21.39 -25.57 2.48
C ASP A 334 -20.16 -25.32 3.36
N LEU A 335 -19.61 -24.10 3.31
CA LEU A 335 -18.44 -23.74 4.08
C LEU A 335 -18.70 -23.83 5.58
N GLN A 336 -19.86 -23.37 6.06
CA GLN A 336 -20.26 -23.50 7.47
C GLN A 336 -20.27 -24.95 7.97
N LEU A 337 -20.55 -25.93 7.10
CA LEU A 337 -20.55 -27.35 7.47
C LEU A 337 -19.15 -27.95 7.59
N ILE A 338 -18.17 -27.39 6.85
CA ILE A 338 -16.80 -27.94 6.76
C ILE A 338 -15.76 -27.13 7.54
N ILE A 339 -16.15 -26.04 8.20
CA ILE A 339 -15.26 -25.25 9.09
C ILE A 339 -14.59 -26.17 10.12
N GLY A 340 -13.28 -26.02 10.27
CA GLY A 340 -12.49 -26.79 11.24
C GLY A 340 -12.28 -28.25 10.86
N LYS A 341 -12.72 -28.69 9.67
CA LYS A 341 -12.59 -30.08 9.18
C LYS A 341 -11.37 -30.26 8.30
N GLN A 342 -10.87 -31.50 8.24
CA GLN A 342 -9.81 -31.86 7.29
C GLN A 342 -10.39 -32.04 5.89
N SER A 343 -9.61 -31.71 4.85
CA SER A 343 -10.07 -31.78 3.46
C SER A 343 -10.62 -33.16 3.05
N LYS A 344 -10.10 -34.24 3.65
CA LYS A 344 -10.55 -35.62 3.39
C LYS A 344 -11.96 -35.93 3.92
N GLU A 345 -12.47 -35.13 4.85
CA GLU A 345 -13.81 -35.30 5.43
C GLU A 345 -14.90 -34.61 4.59
N ILE A 346 -14.52 -33.67 3.72
CA ILE A 346 -15.44 -32.87 2.91
C ILE A 346 -16.42 -33.73 2.07
N PRO A 347 -15.99 -34.78 1.35
CA PRO A 347 -16.89 -35.56 0.48
C PRO A 347 -18.02 -36.22 1.26
N THR A 348 -17.69 -36.69 2.47
CA THR A 348 -18.65 -37.33 3.38
C THR A 348 -19.63 -36.30 3.95
N ILE A 349 -19.14 -35.13 4.36
CA ILE A 349 -19.96 -34.07 4.95
C ILE A 349 -20.92 -33.46 3.92
N LEU A 350 -20.41 -33.12 2.73
CA LEU A 350 -21.20 -32.46 1.69
C LEU A 350 -21.93 -33.43 0.76
N SER A 351 -21.68 -34.75 0.89
CA SER A 351 -22.25 -35.78 0.00
C SER A 351 -21.99 -35.52 -1.49
N LYS A 352 -20.82 -34.95 -1.83
CA LYS A 352 -20.40 -34.59 -3.19
C LYS A 352 -19.24 -35.46 -3.64
N LYS A 353 -19.30 -35.97 -4.89
CA LYS A 353 -18.21 -36.76 -5.51
C LYS A 353 -17.09 -35.88 -6.04
N ASP A 354 -17.44 -34.74 -6.63
CA ASP A 354 -16.48 -33.72 -7.07
C ASP A 354 -16.44 -32.59 -6.03
N PHE A 355 -15.28 -32.36 -5.45
CA PHE A 355 -15.03 -31.34 -4.43
C PHE A 355 -13.61 -30.80 -4.57
N SER A 356 -13.38 -29.58 -4.09
CA SER A 356 -12.03 -29.02 -4.01
C SER A 356 -11.44 -29.31 -2.62
N GLU A 357 -10.20 -29.78 -2.53
CA GLU A 357 -9.58 -29.97 -1.22
C GLU A 357 -9.36 -28.63 -0.47
N THR A 358 -9.43 -27.52 -1.20
CA THR A 358 -9.15 -26.18 -0.71
C THR A 358 -10.43 -25.33 -0.71
N VAL A 359 -10.58 -24.48 0.31
CA VAL A 359 -11.63 -23.47 0.32
C VAL A 359 -11.31 -22.36 -0.67
N ILE A 360 -10.04 -21.96 -0.74
CA ILE A 360 -9.53 -21.02 -1.75
C ILE A 360 -8.16 -21.52 -2.19
N ASP A 361 -7.99 -21.76 -3.49
CA ASP A 361 -6.69 -22.14 -4.04
C ASP A 361 -5.68 -20.99 -3.99
N GLN A 362 -4.40 -21.31 -3.86
CA GLN A 362 -3.31 -20.31 -3.88
C GLN A 362 -3.37 -19.36 -5.10
N LYS A 363 -3.78 -19.86 -6.27
CA LYS A 363 -3.92 -19.05 -7.51
C LYS A 363 -5.14 -18.12 -7.50
N ASN A 364 -6.04 -18.37 -6.56
CA ASN A 364 -7.27 -17.64 -6.32
C ASN A 364 -7.18 -16.85 -5.00
N LEU A 365 -5.97 -16.62 -4.48
CA LEU A 365 -5.69 -15.76 -3.34
C LEU A 365 -4.85 -14.56 -3.76
N ILE A 366 -5.13 -13.42 -3.16
CA ILE A 366 -4.30 -12.22 -3.25
C ILE A 366 -4.11 -11.64 -1.86
N LEU A 367 -2.86 -11.40 -1.45
CA LEU A 367 -2.56 -10.72 -0.20
C LEU A 367 -2.84 -9.22 -0.31
N LEU A 368 -3.09 -8.55 0.81
CA LEU A 368 -3.31 -7.10 0.86
C LEU A 368 -2.15 -6.36 1.54
#